data_AF-A0A0K2RGE8-F1
#
_entry.id   AF-A0A0K2RGE8-F1
#
_cell.length_a   1.000
_cell.length_b   1.000
_cell.length_c   1.000
_cell.angle_alpha   90.00
_cell.angle_beta   90.00
_cell.angle_gamma   90.00
#
_symmetry.space_group_name_H-M   'P 1'
#
loop_
_entity.id
_entity.type
_entity.pdbx_description
1 polymer ?
#
loop_
_entity_poly.entity_id
_entity_poly.type
_entity_poly.pdbx_seq_one_letter_code
_entity_poly.pdbx_strand_id
1 'polypeptide(L)' 'MARPLISRQQGFRSLSISRSIESPNLYLLLVEWDSVEAHSEGFRGSADYERWKELLHHFYDPFPVVEHFTTVR' A
#
# COMPACT_ATOMS: atom_id res chain seq x y z
N MET A 1 -5.36 -13.15 4.00
CA MET A 1 -5.48 -12.26 2.82
C MET A 1 -5.39 -10.82 3.28
N ALA A 2 -4.58 -9.97 2.62
CA ALA A 2 -4.28 -8.62 3.10
C ALA A 2 -5.30 -7.54 2.67
N ARG A 3 -5.91 -7.69 1.48
CA ARG A 3 -6.83 -6.68 0.90
C ARG A 3 -7.98 -6.25 1.83
N PRO A 4 -8.68 -7.14 2.56
CA PRO A 4 -9.76 -6.73 3.45
C PRO A 4 -9.33 -5.83 4.62
N LEU A 5 -8.04 -5.84 5.00
CA LEU A 5 -7.50 -5.02 6.08
C LEU A 5 -7.34 -3.56 5.66
N ILE A 6 -6.83 -3.33 4.45
CA ILE A 6 -6.59 -1.99 3.91
C ILE A 6 -7.86 -1.39 3.31
N SER A 7 -8.73 -2.21 2.69
CA SER A 7 -9.91 -1.71 1.97
C SER A 7 -11.04 -1.21 2.87
N ARG A 8 -10.99 -1.53 4.18
CA ARG A 8 -11.98 -1.06 5.17
C ARG A 8 -11.54 0.21 5.88
N GLN A 9 -10.35 0.71 5.60
CA GLN A 9 -9.82 1.91 6.24
C GLN A 9 -10.56 3.14 5.74
N GLN A 10 -10.77 4.11 6.62
CA GLN A 10 -11.31 5.41 6.25
C GLN A 10 -10.41 6.06 5.19
N GLY A 11 -11.03 6.59 4.14
CA GLY A 11 -10.31 7.26 3.04
C GLY A 11 -9.65 6.34 2.02
N PHE A 12 -9.80 5.01 2.13
CA PHE A 12 -9.39 4.08 1.07
C PHE A 12 -10.27 4.24 -0.17
N ARG A 13 -9.65 4.33 -1.35
CA ARG A 13 -10.37 4.44 -2.63
C ARG A 13 -10.19 3.21 -3.50
N SER A 14 -8.94 2.82 -3.75
CA SER A 14 -8.63 1.73 -4.67
C SER A 14 -7.31 1.03 -4.30
N LEU A 15 -7.14 -0.19 -4.81
CA LEU A 15 -5.88 -0.93 -4.74
C LEU A 15 -5.68 -1.73 -6.02
N SER A 16 -4.53 -1.54 -6.63
CA SER A 16 -4.04 -2.31 -7.78
C SER A 16 -2.60 -2.75 -7.57
N ILE A 17 -2.22 -3.84 -8.24
CA ILE A 17 -0.85 -4.36 -8.25
C ILE A 17 -0.41 -4.59 -9.68
N SER A 18 0.80 -4.14 -10.00
CA SER A 18 1.43 -4.30 -11.30
C SER A 18 2.80 -4.95 -11.12
N ARG A 19 3.16 -5.84 -12.03
CA ARG A 19 4.50 -6.43 -12.11
C ARG A 19 5.31 -5.68 -13.17
N SER A 20 6.56 -5.32 -12.89
CA SER A 20 7.43 -4.73 -13.91
C SER A 20 7.74 -5.77 -15.00
N ILE A 21 7.76 -5.32 -16.26
CA ILE A 21 8.11 -6.15 -17.41
C ILE A 21 9.62 -6.38 -17.47
N GLU A 22 10.39 -5.32 -17.23
CA GLU A 22 11.85 -5.29 -17.28
C GLU A 22 12.50 -5.96 -16.07
N SER A 23 11.83 -5.88 -14.92
CA SER A 23 12.30 -6.44 -13.64
C SER A 23 11.22 -7.33 -13.03
N PRO A 24 11.15 -8.63 -13.38
CA PRO A 24 10.06 -9.51 -12.97
C PRO A 24 9.91 -9.74 -11.45
N ASN A 25 10.89 -9.32 -10.64
CA ASN A 25 10.82 -9.39 -9.18
C ASN A 25 10.29 -8.08 -8.55
N LEU A 26 10.13 -7.02 -9.35
CA LEU A 26 9.63 -5.74 -8.89
C LEU A 26 8.11 -5.65 -9.11
N TYR A 27 7.40 -5.27 -8.05
CA TYR A 27 5.97 -5.03 -8.07
C TYR A 27 5.66 -3.61 -7.58
N LEU A 28 4.77 -2.94 -8.29
CA LEU A 28 4.17 -1.68 -7.86
C LEU A 28 2.83 -1.99 -7.19
N LEU A 29 2.72 -1.66 -5.91
CA LEU A 29 1.45 -1.61 -5.20
C LEU A 29 0.95 -0.17 -5.19
N LEU A 30 -0.10 0.11 -5.97
CA LEU A 30 -0.74 1.42 -5.97
C LEU A 30 -1.99 1.37 -5.09
N VAL A 31 -2.03 2.23 -4.08
CA VAL A 31 -3.18 2.41 -3.21
C VAL A 31 -3.61 3.86 -3.30
N GLU A 32 -4.85 4.08 -3.71
CA GLU A 32 -5.44 5.41 -3.78
C GLU A 32 -6.13 5.74 -2.46
N TRP A 33 -5.83 6.94 -1.96
CA TRP A 33 -6.37 7.48 -0.71
C TRP A 33 -7.00 8.85 -0.94
N ASP A 34 -7.94 9.23 -0.09
CA ASP A 34 -8.50 10.59 -0.08
C ASP A 34 -7.47 11.65 0.32
N SER A 35 -6.48 11.28 1.14
CA SER A 35 -5.37 12.16 1.55
C SER A 35 -4.13 11.37 1.98
N VAL A 36 -3.00 12.06 2.15
CA VAL A 36 -1.77 11.45 2.69
C VAL A 36 -1.99 10.97 4.11
N GLU A 37 -2.70 11.74 4.93
CA GLU A 37 -3.01 11.47 6.33
C GLU A 37 -3.87 10.21 6.51
N ALA A 38 -4.83 9.97 5.59
CA ALA A 38 -5.62 8.75 5.59
C ALA A 38 -4.73 7.49 5.47
N HIS A 39 -3.63 7.57 4.72
CA HIS A 39 -2.62 6.52 4.66
C HIS A 39 -1.67 6.53 5.88
N SER A 40 -1.05 7.66 6.19
CA SER A 40 0.07 7.73 7.15
C SER A 40 -0.36 7.73 8.61
N GLU A 41 -1.42 8.46 8.97
CA GLU A 41 -1.93 8.51 10.34
C GLU A 41 -3.06 7.50 10.53
N GLY A 42 -3.96 7.41 9.54
CA GLY A 42 -5.08 6.47 9.55
C GLY A 42 -4.62 5.03 9.45
N PHE A 43 -4.35 4.56 8.23
CA PHE A 43 -4.04 3.15 8.02
C PHE A 43 -2.77 2.70 8.75
N ARG A 44 -1.64 3.39 8.60
CA ARG A 44 -0.37 3.00 9.24
C ARG A 44 -0.39 3.09 10.77
N GLY A 45 -1.27 3.92 11.35
CA GLY A 45 -1.50 4.00 12.79
C GLY A 45 -2.51 2.98 13.32
N SER A 46 -3.21 2.25 12.45
CA SER A 46 -4.27 1.31 12.83
C SER A 46 -3.72 -0.05 13.30
N ALA A 47 -4.52 -0.77 14.09
CA ALA A 47 -4.22 -2.16 14.48
C ALA A 47 -4.12 -3.11 13.27
N ASP A 48 -4.77 -2.77 12.17
CA ASP A 48 -4.75 -3.57 10.93
C ASP A 48 -3.40 -3.52 10.22
N TYR A 49 -2.62 -2.48 10.45
CA TYR A 49 -1.30 -2.32 9.83
C TYR A 49 -0.30 -3.38 10.29
N GLU A 50 -0.36 -3.80 11.56
CA GLU A 50 0.52 -4.87 12.06
C GLU A 50 0.23 -6.17 11.32
N ARG A 51 -1.04 -6.54 11.19
CA ARG A 51 -1.43 -7.74 10.43
C ARG A 51 -1.12 -7.62 8.94
N TRP A 52 -1.25 -6.42 8.38
CA TRP A 52 -0.85 -6.14 7.01
C TRP A 52 0.66 -6.37 6.79
N LYS A 53 1.51 -5.86 7.69
CA LYS A 53 2.96 -6.06 7.65
C LYS A 53 3.31 -7.53 7.73
N GLU A 54 2.75 -8.29 8.68
CA GLU A 54 3.01 -9.73 8.79
C GLU A 54 2.72 -10.50 7.50
N LEU A 55 1.63 -10.13 6.82
CA LEU A 55 1.20 -10.78 5.58
C LEU A 55 2.02 -10.40 4.36
N LEU A 56 2.81 -9.31 4.40
CA LEU A 56 3.51 -8.79 3.22
C LEU A 56 5.02 -8.64 3.36
N HIS A 57 5.52 -8.46 4.58
CA HIS A 57 6.94 -8.23 4.85
C HIS A 57 7.84 -9.31 4.25
N HIS A 58 7.41 -10.57 4.26
CA HIS A 58 8.20 -11.67 3.69
C HIS A 58 8.35 -11.62 2.16
N PHE A 59 7.64 -10.73 1.47
CA PHE A 59 7.85 -10.44 0.05
C PHE A 59 8.77 -9.24 -0.20
N TYR A 60 9.22 -8.55 0.86
CA TYR A 60 10.08 -7.37 0.76
C TYR A 60 11.53 -7.75 0.99
N ASP A 61 12.38 -7.47 0.01
CA ASP A 61 13.83 -7.56 0.13
C ASP A 61 14.47 -6.53 -0.80
N PRO A 62 14.86 -5.34 -0.31
CA PRO A 62 14.70 -4.78 1.04
C PRO A 62 13.29 -4.21 1.29
N PHE A 63 13.10 -3.44 2.37
CA PHE A 63 11.86 -2.70 2.60
C PHE A 63 11.55 -1.78 1.39
N PRO A 64 10.30 -1.74 0.88
CA PRO A 64 9.98 -1.00 -0.32
C PRO A 64 10.09 0.51 -0.08
N VAL A 65 10.46 1.23 -1.13
CA VAL A 65 10.31 2.69 -1.17
C VAL A 65 8.82 3.03 -1.20
N VAL A 66 8.40 4.00 -0.38
CA VAL A 66 7.01 4.45 -0.27
C VAL A 66 6.97 5.93 -0.58
N GLU A 67 6.22 6.28 -1.61
CA GLU A 67 6.04 7.66 -2.06
C GLU A 67 4.55 7.95 -2.26
N HIS A 68 4.18 9.23 -2.17
CA HIS A 68 2.83 9.72 -2.42
C HIS A 68 2.86 10.64 -3.63
N PHE A 69 1.95 10.40 -4.57
CA PHE A 69 1.88 11.16 -5.81
C PHE A 69 0.55 11.87 -5.92
N THR A 70 0.56 13.01 -6.60
CA THR A 70 -0.64 13.68 -7.08
C THR A 70 -0.67 13.65 -8.61
N THR A 71 -1.85 13.64 -9.20
CA THR A 71 -2.01 13.73 -10.64
C THR A 71 -1.66 15.13 -11.10
N VAL A 72 -0.62 15.25 -11.92
CA VAL A 72 -0.30 16.47 -12.66
C VAL A 72 -1.02 16.41 -14.00
N ARG A 73 -1.59 17.54 -14.44
CA ARG A 73 -2.24 17.67 -15.74
C ARG A 73 -1.46 18.63 -16.62
#